data_AF-A0A2T7PTG5-F1
#
_entry.id   AF-A0A2T7PTG5-F1
#
_cell.length_a   1.000
_cell.length_b   1.000
_cell.length_c   1.000
_cell.angle_alpha   90.00
_cell.angle_beta   90.00
_cell.angle_gamma   90.00
#
_symmetry.space_group_name_H-M   'P 1'
#
loop_
_entity.id
_entity.type
_entity.pdbx_description
1 polymer ?
#
loop_
_entity_poly.entity_id
_entity_poly.type
_entity_poly.pdbx_seq_one_letter_code
_entity_poly.pdbx_strand_id
1 'polypeptide(L)'
;MDDRRRVPTVLTLTRYSLTKRDVEDHVASPSSKSRNFELRLTSGEGLRMSLQKRNVLSSDLRVVERFDKETIISRPVIKDCFFSGFLEDKAGFASLSLCDGNVGAIRSKNRSFQLHPLPEDVVSHSPFLHVLLTWSNETDDKLSSLEDFLEVPEDVLENEDANDMKFQRSVSDKKLKIEVGVYLDRLFLNKVNQNLKLSSNQQLTDLIARKWSGIAGVLHNPSLVGWDITIKVVNLEIWHSNPSWYQDSIKDLGQRLKMACINTMNQPFDYVSIETADADPPQRMGLAYVGGMCSHRSRCGITKGAYTHFRFELHEMGHNLGLKHDDQISQCSGTEKGFMSNVENVFRPCYAKVWDSFFRDSKRSCLFQDNVDTQHFNPIG
;
A
#
# COMPACT_ATOMS: atom_id res chain seq x y z
N MET A 1 -42.73 12.52 -0.91
CA MET A 1 -41.69 12.37 -1.94
C MET A 1 -40.36 12.63 -1.25
N ASP A 2 -39.45 11.68 -1.40
CA ASP A 2 -38.50 11.18 -0.41
C ASP A 2 -37.25 12.06 -0.23
N ASP A 3 -37.10 12.63 0.97
CA ASP A 3 -35.94 13.42 1.44
C ASP A 3 -34.95 12.46 2.13
N ARG A 4 -34.00 11.91 1.39
CA ARG A 4 -32.93 11.04 1.93
C ARG A 4 -31.93 11.87 2.73
N ARG A 5 -32.27 12.17 3.98
CA ARG A 5 -31.32 12.62 4.99
C ARG A 5 -30.30 11.52 5.28
N ARG A 6 -29.03 11.78 4.97
CA ARG A 6 -27.90 11.05 5.58
C ARG A 6 -27.93 11.35 7.08
N VAL A 7 -28.36 10.38 7.88
CA VAL A 7 -28.24 10.46 9.33
C VAL A 7 -26.80 10.05 9.69
N PRO A 8 -26.00 10.91 10.34
CA PRO A 8 -24.76 10.47 10.97
C PRO A 8 -25.15 9.72 12.24
N THR A 9 -25.28 8.39 12.18
CA THR A 9 -25.51 7.59 13.38
C THR A 9 -24.18 7.46 14.12
N VAL A 10 -23.94 8.35 15.08
CA VAL A 10 -22.94 8.14 16.13
C VAL A 10 -23.45 7.01 17.01
N LEU A 11 -23.00 5.79 16.76
CA LEU A 11 -23.28 4.64 17.61
C LEU A 11 -22.36 4.69 18.82
N THR A 12 -22.93 5.07 19.96
CA THR A 12 -22.32 4.96 21.29
C THR A 12 -22.07 3.49 21.62
N LEU A 13 -20.79 3.12 21.67
CA LEU A 13 -20.32 1.78 22.04
C LEU A 13 -20.60 1.53 23.53
N THR A 14 -21.46 0.56 23.84
CA THR A 14 -21.53 -0.05 25.17
C THR A 14 -21.03 -1.48 25.12
N ARG A 15 -19.99 -1.72 25.93
CA ARG A 15 -19.50 -2.98 26.52
C ARG A 15 -18.70 -4.00 25.66
N TYR A 16 -17.38 -3.96 25.97
CA TYR A 16 -16.36 -5.02 26.05
C TYR A 16 -15.34 -5.24 24.91
N SER A 17 -14.20 -4.57 25.13
CA SER A 17 -12.78 -4.98 25.05
C SER A 17 -12.22 -5.65 23.78
N LEU A 18 -11.34 -4.90 23.09
CA LEU A 18 -9.99 -5.42 22.82
C LEU A 18 -9.39 -5.78 24.18
N THR A 19 -8.99 -7.03 24.42
CA THR A 19 -8.53 -7.36 25.77
C THR A 19 -7.28 -6.56 26.10
N LYS A 20 -7.29 -5.93 27.29
CA LYS A 20 -6.15 -5.28 27.93
C LYS A 20 -4.87 -6.15 27.87
N ARG A 21 -5.04 -7.49 27.79
CA ARG A 21 -3.96 -8.47 27.65
C ARG A 21 -3.13 -8.30 26.38
N ASP A 22 -3.70 -8.07 25.21
CA ASP A 22 -2.91 -8.07 23.96
C ASP A 22 -2.06 -6.79 23.78
N VAL A 23 -2.51 -5.68 24.40
CA VAL A 23 -1.78 -4.40 24.43
C VAL A 23 -0.75 -4.39 25.57
N GLU A 24 -1.11 -4.88 26.76
CA GLU A 24 -0.14 -5.05 27.85
C GLU A 24 0.91 -6.13 27.53
N ASP A 25 0.56 -7.18 26.78
CA ASP A 25 1.50 -8.20 26.27
C ASP A 25 2.38 -7.65 25.12
N HIS A 26 1.99 -6.59 24.41
CA HIS A 26 2.91 -5.88 23.52
C HIS A 26 3.92 -5.05 24.31
N VAL A 27 3.46 -4.34 25.34
CA VAL A 27 4.34 -3.60 26.26
C VAL A 27 5.25 -4.55 27.05
N ALA A 28 4.76 -5.75 27.41
CA ALA A 28 5.49 -6.75 28.19
C ALA A 28 6.28 -7.76 27.34
N SER A 29 5.96 -7.94 26.05
CA SER A 29 6.62 -8.88 25.13
C SER A 29 6.54 -8.39 23.67
N PRO A 30 7.26 -7.30 23.32
CA PRO A 30 7.24 -6.69 21.98
C PRO A 30 7.81 -7.59 20.86
N SER A 31 8.31 -8.78 21.19
CA SER A 31 9.10 -9.67 20.32
C SER A 31 8.31 -10.73 19.54
N SER A 32 6.98 -10.88 19.72
CA SER A 32 6.28 -11.96 19.00
C SER A 32 6.21 -11.66 17.49
N LYS A 33 6.52 -12.69 16.70
CA LYS A 33 6.45 -12.64 15.23
C LYS A 33 5.01 -12.73 14.71
N SER A 34 4.10 -13.29 15.50
CA SER A 34 2.68 -13.47 15.15
C SER A 34 1.77 -13.18 16.32
N ARG A 35 0.54 -12.77 16.00
CA ARG A 35 -0.53 -12.41 16.94
C ARG A 35 -1.87 -12.75 16.31
N ASN A 36 -2.80 -13.28 17.10
CA ASN A 36 -4.18 -13.44 16.68
C ASN A 36 -5.02 -12.35 17.37
N PHE A 37 -5.89 -11.69 16.61
CA PHE A 37 -6.80 -10.67 17.12
C PHE A 37 -8.24 -11.08 16.84
N GLU A 38 -9.14 -10.78 17.77
CA GLU A 38 -10.58 -10.89 17.57
C GLU A 38 -11.21 -9.51 17.81
N LEU A 39 -11.76 -8.90 16.75
CA LEU A 39 -12.58 -7.69 16.87
C LEU A 39 -14.05 -8.11 16.88
N ARG A 40 -14.73 -7.92 18.01
CA ARG A 40 -16.18 -8.16 18.12
C ARG A 40 -16.95 -6.87 17.87
N LEU A 41 -17.80 -6.88 16.86
CA LEU A 41 -18.68 -5.76 16.51
C LEU A 41 -19.91 -5.75 17.42
N THR A 42 -20.57 -4.58 17.53
CA THR A 42 -21.82 -4.43 18.28
C THR A 42 -22.98 -5.27 17.73
N SER A 43 -22.89 -5.69 16.47
CA SER A 43 -23.82 -6.65 15.86
C SER A 43 -23.67 -8.07 16.42
N GLY A 44 -22.64 -8.34 17.22
CA GLY A 44 -22.25 -9.68 17.67
C GLY A 44 -21.33 -10.41 16.68
N GLU A 45 -21.05 -9.84 15.52
CA GLU A 45 -20.10 -10.41 14.55
C GLU A 45 -18.66 -10.35 15.08
N GLY A 46 -17.96 -11.48 15.06
CA GLY A 46 -16.51 -11.55 15.32
C GLY A 46 -15.70 -11.46 14.02
N LEU A 47 -14.65 -10.65 14.04
CA LEU A 47 -13.59 -10.62 13.02
C LEU A 47 -12.32 -11.17 13.66
N ARG A 48 -12.07 -12.46 13.44
CA ARG A 48 -10.83 -13.14 13.85
C ARG A 48 -9.79 -13.01 12.75
N MET A 49 -8.58 -12.64 13.13
CA MET A 49 -7.48 -12.40 12.21
C MET A 49 -6.18 -12.94 12.78
N SER A 50 -5.39 -13.58 11.92
CA SER A 50 -4.06 -14.05 12.25
C SER A 50 -3.04 -13.17 11.56
N LEU A 51 -2.33 -12.36 12.36
CA LEU A 51 -1.42 -11.33 11.87
C LEU A 51 0.03 -11.69 12.17
N GLN A 52 0.90 -11.35 11.22
CA GLN A 52 2.34 -11.47 11.37
C GLN A 52 2.98 -10.09 11.31
N LYS A 53 4.01 -9.91 12.14
CA LYS A 53 4.82 -8.71 12.11
C LYS A 53 5.55 -8.61 10.77
N ARG A 54 5.56 -7.43 10.14
CA ARG A 54 6.28 -7.16 8.90
C ARG A 54 7.23 -5.99 9.07
N ASN A 55 8.44 -6.16 8.56
CA ASN A 55 9.39 -5.09 8.43
C ASN A 55 9.52 -4.73 6.94
N VAL A 56 8.77 -3.70 6.52
CA VAL A 56 8.73 -3.23 5.13
C VAL A 56 9.55 -1.97 4.90
N LEU A 57 9.93 -1.24 5.94
CA LEU A 57 10.81 -0.10 5.79
C LEU A 57 12.26 -0.60 5.71
N SER A 58 13.10 0.07 4.94
CA SER A 58 14.55 -0.10 5.04
C SER A 58 15.02 0.39 6.41
N SER A 59 16.03 -0.27 7.00
CA SER A 59 16.72 0.24 8.20
C SER A 59 17.33 1.62 7.96
N ASP A 60 17.69 1.88 6.70
CA ASP A 60 18.29 3.11 6.23
C ASP A 60 17.32 3.93 5.39
N LEU A 61 16.01 3.81 5.66
CA LEU A 61 14.99 4.60 5.00
C LEU A 61 15.34 6.08 5.08
N ARG A 62 15.33 6.71 3.90
CA ARG A 62 15.47 8.14 3.78
C ARG A 62 14.10 8.79 3.63
N VAL A 63 13.85 9.83 4.41
CA VAL A 63 12.69 10.72 4.23
C VAL A 63 13.20 12.05 3.68
N VAL A 64 12.64 12.46 2.55
CA VAL A 64 12.99 13.69 1.86
C VAL A 64 11.78 14.61 1.86
N GLU A 65 11.87 15.75 2.52
CA GLU A 65 10.85 16.79 2.48
C GLU A 65 11.22 17.83 1.43
N ARG A 66 10.27 18.15 0.54
CA ARG A 66 10.44 19.14 -0.50
C ARG A 66 9.55 20.35 -0.25
N PHE A 67 10.19 21.51 -0.18
CA PHE A 67 9.55 22.82 -0.12
C PHE A 67 9.95 23.64 -1.37
N ASP A 68 9.39 24.84 -1.53
CA ASP A 68 9.63 25.68 -2.72
C ASP A 68 11.12 26.01 -2.96
N LYS A 69 11.90 26.16 -1.89
CA LYS A 69 13.30 26.65 -1.95
C LYS A 69 14.32 25.75 -1.28
N GLU A 70 13.85 24.70 -0.60
CA GLU A 70 14.73 23.84 0.18
C GLU A 70 14.26 22.39 0.14
N THR A 71 15.21 21.50 0.39
CA THR A 71 14.97 20.07 0.55
C THR A 71 15.62 19.65 1.84
N ILE A 72 14.86 19.01 2.71
CA ILE A 72 15.31 18.53 4.01
C ILE A 72 15.37 17.01 3.95
N ILE A 73 16.50 16.44 4.34
CA ILE A 73 16.68 14.98 4.40
C ILE A 73 16.75 14.58 5.87
N SER A 74 15.94 13.62 6.26
CA SER A 74 15.88 13.09 7.61
C SER A 74 15.81 11.57 7.62
N ARG A 75 16.05 10.99 8.80
CA ARG A 75 15.85 9.57 9.08
C ARG A 75 14.74 9.43 10.12
N PRO A 76 13.62 8.76 9.79
CA PRO A 76 12.52 8.58 10.73
C PRO A 76 12.87 7.49 11.74
N VAL A 77 12.11 7.42 12.84
CA VAL A 77 12.18 6.28 13.75
C VAL A 77 11.54 5.08 13.06
N ILE A 78 12.33 4.04 12.79
CA ILE A 78 11.84 2.80 12.22
C ILE A 78 11.19 1.97 13.31
N LYS A 79 9.87 1.89 13.29
CA LYS A 79 9.08 1.14 14.26
C LYS A 79 8.88 -0.32 13.81
N ASP A 80 8.95 -1.26 14.75
CA ASP A 80 8.80 -2.71 14.53
C ASP A 80 7.47 -3.24 15.10
N CYS A 81 6.36 -2.60 14.73
CA CYS A 81 5.02 -2.86 15.26
C CYS A 81 3.91 -2.82 14.19
N PHE A 82 4.27 -3.06 12.92
CA PHE A 82 3.32 -3.21 11.83
C PHE A 82 2.99 -4.69 11.62
N PHE A 83 1.71 -5.01 11.62
CA PHE A 83 1.18 -6.37 11.58
C PHE A 83 0.18 -6.51 10.44
N SER A 84 0.24 -7.64 9.75
CA SER A 84 -0.63 -7.91 8.61
C SER A 84 -0.94 -9.38 8.45
N GLY A 85 -2.12 -9.70 7.94
CA GLY A 85 -2.53 -11.08 7.72
C GLY A 85 -3.99 -11.24 7.35
N PHE A 86 -4.41 -12.49 7.26
CA PHE A 86 -5.73 -12.89 6.79
C PHE A 86 -6.75 -12.97 7.91
N LEU A 87 -8.03 -12.85 7.54
CA LEU A 87 -9.13 -13.21 8.42
C LEU A 87 -9.30 -14.74 8.40
N GLU A 88 -9.56 -15.34 9.57
CA GLU A 88 -9.59 -16.81 9.71
C GLU A 88 -10.86 -17.42 9.11
N ASP A 89 -12.02 -16.78 9.32
CA ASP A 89 -13.33 -17.34 8.97
C ASP A 89 -13.93 -16.78 7.67
N LYS A 90 -13.22 -15.87 6.99
CA LYS A 90 -13.74 -15.18 5.79
C LYS A 90 -12.61 -14.64 4.91
N ALA A 91 -12.87 -14.51 3.61
CA ALA A 91 -11.99 -13.81 2.70
C ALA A 91 -11.83 -12.34 3.12
N GLY A 92 -10.59 -11.95 3.41
CA GLY A 92 -10.29 -10.64 3.93
C GLY A 92 -8.84 -10.52 4.39
N PHE A 93 -8.44 -9.28 4.58
CA PHE A 93 -7.09 -8.95 4.99
C PHE A 93 -7.09 -7.77 5.97
N ALA A 94 -6.18 -7.79 6.94
CA ALA A 94 -5.99 -6.73 7.91
C ALA A 94 -4.54 -6.23 7.87
N SER A 95 -4.38 -4.91 8.02
CA SER A 95 -3.08 -4.27 8.25
C SER A 95 -3.19 -3.28 9.39
N LEU A 96 -2.49 -3.54 10.48
CA LEU A 96 -2.56 -2.83 11.75
C LEU A 96 -1.20 -2.29 12.15
N SER A 97 -1.18 -1.10 12.73
CA SER A 97 -0.05 -0.58 13.51
C SER A 97 -0.40 -0.65 14.99
N LEU A 98 0.39 -1.39 15.74
CA LEU A 98 0.24 -1.55 17.20
C LEU A 98 1.20 -0.63 17.98
N CYS A 99 1.80 0.33 17.30
CA CYS A 99 2.84 1.19 17.87
C CYS A 99 2.29 2.16 18.92
N ASP A 100 1.27 2.94 18.53
CA ASP A 100 0.70 4.02 19.35
C ASP A 100 -0.84 4.05 19.18
N GLY A 101 -1.56 3.15 19.86
CA GLY A 101 -3.03 3.22 19.93
C GLY A 101 -3.82 2.50 18.83
N ASN A 102 -3.26 1.47 18.19
CA ASN A 102 -3.94 0.55 17.26
C ASN A 102 -4.66 1.23 16.08
N VAL A 103 -3.90 1.65 15.08
CA VAL A 103 -4.44 2.25 13.85
C VAL A 103 -4.31 1.28 12.70
N GLY A 104 -5.40 1.04 11.97
CA GLY A 104 -5.47 -0.09 11.05
C GLY A 104 -6.57 -0.01 10.01
N ALA A 105 -6.46 -0.86 8.99
CA ALA A 105 -7.52 -1.11 8.04
C ALA A 105 -7.80 -2.61 7.99
N ILE A 106 -9.08 -2.99 8.00
CA ILE A 106 -9.53 -4.37 7.81
C ILE A 106 -10.49 -4.38 6.62
N ARG A 107 -10.24 -5.27 5.66
CA ARG A 107 -11.14 -5.53 4.54
C ARG A 107 -11.73 -6.93 4.70
N SER A 108 -13.05 -7.02 4.60
CA SER A 108 -13.78 -8.29 4.60
C SER A 108 -14.87 -8.22 3.54
N LYS A 109 -14.71 -8.95 2.44
CA LYS A 109 -15.60 -8.86 1.26
C LYS A 109 -15.79 -7.39 0.85
N ASN A 110 -17.03 -6.89 0.84
CA ASN A 110 -17.39 -5.52 0.43
C ASN A 110 -17.40 -4.51 1.59
N ARG A 111 -16.86 -4.87 2.76
CA ARG A 111 -16.81 -4.01 3.94
C ARG A 111 -15.38 -3.59 4.23
N SER A 112 -15.17 -2.29 4.26
CA SER A 112 -13.93 -1.66 4.69
C SER A 112 -14.13 -1.12 6.11
N PHE A 113 -13.29 -1.56 7.03
CA PHE A 113 -13.25 -1.07 8.40
C PHE A 113 -11.96 -0.28 8.60
N GLN A 114 -12.05 0.86 9.27
CA GLN A 114 -10.91 1.66 9.68
C GLN A 114 -10.89 1.75 11.21
N LEU A 115 -9.71 1.47 11.75
CA LEU A 115 -9.39 1.54 13.16
C LEU A 115 -8.61 2.84 13.38
N HIS A 116 -9.17 3.72 14.20
CA HIS A 116 -8.58 5.00 14.57
C HIS A 116 -8.27 5.02 16.07
N PRO A 117 -7.19 5.72 16.49
CA PRO A 117 -6.92 5.89 17.90
C PRO A 117 -8.06 6.67 18.54
N LEU A 118 -8.31 6.43 19.83
CA LEU A 118 -9.33 7.19 20.55
C LEU A 118 -8.86 8.62 20.83
N PRO A 119 -9.76 9.62 20.70
CA PRO A 119 -9.49 10.97 21.16
C PRO A 119 -9.07 11.00 22.65
N GLU A 120 -8.12 11.84 23.02
CA GLU A 120 -7.56 11.91 24.38
C GLU A 120 -8.62 12.20 25.46
N ASP A 121 -9.61 13.03 25.14
CA ASP A 121 -10.76 13.33 25.99
C ASP A 121 -11.62 12.07 26.23
N VAL A 122 -11.76 11.21 25.24
CA VAL A 122 -12.48 9.93 25.38
C VAL A 122 -11.67 8.93 26.18
N VAL A 123 -10.35 8.87 25.99
CA VAL A 123 -9.45 7.96 26.73
C VAL A 123 -9.51 8.24 28.24
N SER A 124 -9.50 9.51 28.62
CA SER A 124 -9.56 9.92 30.03
C SER A 124 -10.91 9.62 30.71
N HIS A 125 -12.02 9.68 29.97
CA HIS A 125 -13.37 9.47 30.52
C HIS A 125 -13.90 8.04 30.31
N SER A 126 -13.28 7.25 29.45
CA SER A 126 -13.74 5.90 29.08
C SER A 126 -12.56 4.95 28.88
N PRO A 127 -11.89 4.55 29.98
CA PRO A 127 -10.66 3.72 29.92
C PRO A 127 -10.88 2.31 29.36
N PHE A 128 -12.13 1.91 29.14
CA PHE A 128 -12.54 0.63 28.54
C PHE A 128 -12.75 0.68 27.03
N LEU A 129 -12.77 1.88 26.43
CA LEU A 129 -12.72 2.03 24.99
C LEU A 129 -11.26 1.93 24.56
N HIS A 130 -11.00 1.23 23.45
CA HIS A 130 -9.64 1.03 22.95
C HIS A 130 -9.39 1.60 21.55
N VAL A 131 -10.41 1.66 20.70
CA VAL A 131 -10.28 2.10 19.30
C VAL A 131 -11.61 2.63 18.79
N LEU A 132 -11.56 3.62 17.92
CA LEU A 132 -12.72 4.08 17.15
C LEU A 132 -12.78 3.28 15.84
N LEU A 133 -13.89 2.60 15.61
CA LEU A 133 -14.13 1.84 14.38
C LEU A 133 -15.08 2.62 13.48
N THR A 134 -14.63 2.99 12.29
CA THR A 134 -15.51 3.44 11.20
C THR A 134 -15.61 2.33 10.16
N TRP A 135 -16.76 2.21 9.50
CA TRP A 135 -16.93 1.25 8.42
C TRP A 135 -17.80 1.82 7.32
N SER A 136 -17.51 1.40 6.09
CA SER A 136 -18.34 1.67 4.92
C SER A 136 -18.67 0.34 4.24
N ASN A 137 -19.92 0.22 3.81
CA ASN A 137 -20.24 -0.70 2.72
C ASN A 137 -19.78 0.00 1.46
N GLU A 138 -18.76 -0.54 0.83
CA GLU A 138 -18.50 -0.20 -0.56
C GLU A 138 -19.53 -1.02 -1.34
N THR A 139 -20.64 -0.38 -1.73
CA THR A 139 -21.37 -0.85 -2.91
C THR A 139 -20.33 -1.01 -4.00
N ASP A 140 -20.35 -2.11 -4.76
CA ASP A 140 -19.47 -2.29 -5.91
C ASP A 140 -19.41 -0.96 -6.66
N ASP A 141 -18.35 -0.18 -6.42
CA ASP A 141 -18.14 1.10 -7.08
C ASP A 141 -18.06 0.65 -8.52
N LYS A 142 -19.08 1.04 -9.30
CA LYS A 142 -19.38 0.51 -10.63
C LYS A 142 -18.07 0.09 -11.28
N LEU A 143 -17.92 -1.23 -11.46
CA LEU A 143 -16.82 -1.92 -12.12
C LEU A 143 -16.03 -0.89 -12.95
N SER A 144 -14.79 -0.58 -12.54
CA SER A 144 -13.89 0.33 -13.26
C SER A 144 -13.64 -0.23 -14.66
N SER A 145 -14.60 -0.02 -15.55
CA SER A 145 -14.53 -0.35 -16.97
C SER A 145 -13.85 0.77 -17.74
N LEU A 146 -13.35 1.79 -17.04
CA LEU A 146 -12.34 2.69 -17.55
C LEU A 146 -11.02 1.92 -17.50
N GLU A 147 -10.26 1.95 -18.60
CA GLU A 147 -8.89 1.45 -18.60
C GLU A 147 -8.10 2.25 -17.55
N ASP A 148 -7.88 1.62 -16.39
CA ASP A 148 -7.10 2.13 -15.26
C ASP A 148 -5.67 1.59 -15.31
N PHE A 149 -5.20 1.18 -16.50
CA PHE A 149 -3.80 0.86 -16.77
C PHE A 149 -3.38 1.37 -18.15
N LEU A 150 -2.07 1.52 -18.33
CA LEU A 150 -1.44 1.81 -19.62
C LEU A 150 -0.67 0.58 -20.09
N GLU A 151 -0.83 0.18 -21.35
CA GLU A 151 0.10 -0.77 -21.95
C GLU A 151 1.45 -0.09 -22.17
N VAL A 152 2.54 -0.81 -21.92
CA VAL A 152 3.89 -0.30 -22.20
C VAL A 152 4.07 -0.37 -23.73
N PRO A 153 4.30 0.76 -24.42
CA PRO A 153 4.60 0.73 -25.85
C PRO A 153 5.88 -0.07 -26.13
N GLU A 154 5.91 -0.85 -27.22
CA GLU A 154 7.07 -1.69 -27.55
C GLU A 154 8.38 -0.90 -27.70
N ASP A 155 8.31 0.37 -28.11
CA ASP A 155 9.43 1.30 -28.25
C ASP A 155 9.99 1.83 -26.92
N VAL A 156 9.27 1.63 -25.80
CA VAL A 156 9.71 1.99 -24.45
C VAL A 156 10.43 0.82 -23.76
N LEU A 157 10.36 -0.38 -24.33
CA LEU A 157 11.10 -1.57 -23.88
C LEU A 157 12.54 -1.55 -24.41
N GLU A 158 13.27 -0.46 -24.21
CA GLU A 158 14.70 -0.42 -24.53
C GLU A 158 15.45 -1.39 -23.60
N ASN A 159 16.34 -2.19 -24.19
CA ASN A 159 17.26 -3.05 -23.45
C ASN A 159 18.29 -2.16 -22.76
N GLU A 160 18.02 -1.75 -21.53
CA GLU A 160 19.03 -1.07 -20.72
C GLU A 160 20.07 -2.11 -20.28
N ASP A 161 21.32 -1.84 -20.64
CA ASP A 161 22.45 -2.74 -20.47
C ASP A 161 22.59 -3.24 -19.03
N ALA A 162 22.46 -4.56 -18.86
CA ALA A 162 22.81 -5.26 -17.63
C ALA A 162 24.32 -5.31 -17.49
N ASN A 163 24.94 -4.19 -17.09
CA ASN A 163 26.36 -4.16 -16.79
C ASN A 163 26.61 -3.42 -15.47
N ASP A 164 26.14 -4.03 -14.38
CA ASP A 164 26.62 -3.69 -13.05
C ASP A 164 26.90 -5.01 -12.31
N MET A 165 28.13 -5.18 -11.84
CA MET A 165 28.60 -6.37 -11.11
C MET A 165 28.01 -6.39 -9.69
N LYS A 166 26.68 -6.45 -9.57
CA LYS A 166 25.98 -6.59 -8.30
C LYS A 166 25.76 -8.06 -7.98
N PHE A 167 25.71 -8.37 -6.68
CA PHE A 167 25.36 -9.70 -6.21
C PHE A 167 23.95 -10.05 -6.68
N GLN A 168 23.84 -10.99 -7.61
CA GLN A 168 22.59 -11.39 -8.23
C GLN A 168 22.12 -12.72 -7.64
N ARG A 169 20.92 -12.71 -7.03
CA ARG A 169 20.22 -13.92 -6.57
C ARG A 169 19.83 -14.78 -7.77
N SER A 170 19.81 -16.09 -7.59
CA SER A 170 19.38 -16.99 -8.65
C SER A 170 17.86 -16.95 -8.81
N VAL A 171 17.39 -16.80 -10.04
CA VAL A 171 15.97 -16.92 -10.40
C VAL A 171 15.43 -18.31 -10.04
N SER A 172 16.28 -19.35 -10.03
CA SER A 172 15.90 -20.71 -9.63
C SER A 172 15.44 -20.82 -8.18
N ASP A 173 15.93 -19.93 -7.31
CA ASP A 173 15.61 -19.95 -5.88
C ASP A 173 14.18 -19.44 -5.61
N LYS A 174 13.56 -18.82 -6.61
CA LYS A 174 12.23 -18.20 -6.52
C LYS A 174 12.12 -17.16 -5.40
N LYS A 175 13.22 -16.48 -5.11
CA LYS A 175 13.31 -15.40 -4.11
C LYS A 175 13.64 -14.09 -4.78
N LEU A 176 12.83 -13.07 -4.49
CA LEU A 176 13.05 -11.74 -5.04
C LEU A 176 12.80 -10.65 -4.00
N LYS A 177 13.36 -9.47 -4.25
CA LYS A 177 13.17 -8.26 -3.46
C LYS A 177 12.63 -7.18 -4.40
N ILE A 178 11.65 -6.42 -3.93
CA ILE A 178 11.12 -5.23 -4.60
C ILE A 178 11.48 -4.03 -3.74
N GLU A 179 12.35 -3.17 -4.24
CA GLU A 179 12.75 -1.92 -3.62
C GLU A 179 11.92 -0.75 -4.16
N VAL A 180 11.19 -0.08 -3.26
CA VAL A 180 10.15 0.88 -3.61
C VAL A 180 10.52 2.30 -3.16
N GLY A 181 10.44 3.25 -4.09
CA GLY A 181 10.40 4.68 -3.78
C GLY A 181 8.95 5.18 -3.71
N VAL A 182 8.55 5.76 -2.58
CA VAL A 182 7.20 6.31 -2.36
C VAL A 182 7.24 7.83 -2.37
N TYR A 183 6.30 8.47 -3.04
CA TYR A 183 6.22 9.93 -3.17
C TYR A 183 4.81 10.40 -2.79
N LEU A 184 4.73 11.30 -1.82
CA LEU A 184 3.49 11.87 -1.32
C LEU A 184 3.32 13.27 -1.90
N ASP A 185 2.36 13.44 -2.81
CA ASP A 185 2.13 14.74 -3.41
C ASP A 185 1.36 15.69 -2.48
N ARG A 186 1.33 16.97 -2.86
CA ARG A 186 0.62 18.01 -2.10
C ARG A 186 -0.86 17.69 -1.85
N LEU A 187 -1.55 17.07 -2.81
CA LEU A 187 -2.97 16.74 -2.67
C LEU A 187 -3.18 15.66 -1.61
N PHE A 188 -2.35 14.62 -1.62
CA PHE A 188 -2.31 13.58 -0.60
C PHE A 188 -2.13 14.19 0.79
N LEU A 189 -1.10 15.03 0.96
CA LEU A 189 -0.79 15.66 2.25
C LEU A 189 -1.98 16.48 2.78
N ASN A 190 -2.59 17.28 1.90
CA ASN A 190 -3.77 18.06 2.26
C ASN A 190 -4.94 17.17 2.70
N LYS A 191 -5.24 16.11 1.95
CA LYS A 191 -6.37 15.22 2.23
C LYS A 191 -6.15 14.40 3.50
N VAL A 192 -4.94 13.88 3.70
CA VAL A 192 -4.56 13.12 4.90
C VAL A 192 -4.61 14.00 6.15
N ASN A 193 -4.09 15.23 6.08
CA ASN A 193 -4.21 16.17 7.20
C ASN A 193 -5.67 16.52 7.49
N GLN A 194 -6.49 16.77 6.46
CA GLN A 194 -7.92 17.10 6.64
C GLN A 194 -8.70 15.96 7.30
N ASN A 195 -8.56 14.74 6.78
CA ASN A 195 -9.40 13.58 7.14
C ASN A 195 -8.86 12.79 8.32
N LEU A 196 -7.54 12.63 8.42
CA LEU A 196 -6.88 11.77 9.40
C LEU A 196 -6.11 12.56 10.46
N LYS A 197 -5.99 13.88 10.32
CA LYS A 197 -5.22 14.76 11.23
C LYS A 197 -3.74 14.33 11.37
N LEU A 198 -3.18 13.75 10.32
CA LEU A 198 -1.77 13.39 10.25
C LEU A 198 -1.01 14.45 9.45
N SER A 199 0.08 14.95 10.02
CA SER A 199 0.87 16.02 9.39
C SER A 199 2.38 15.87 9.60
N SER A 200 2.83 15.16 10.64
CA SER A 200 4.25 14.96 10.89
C SER A 200 4.86 13.87 10.00
N ASN A 201 6.15 13.99 9.70
CA ASN A 201 6.88 13.00 8.90
C ASN A 201 6.83 11.60 9.49
N GLN A 202 6.88 11.48 10.82
CA GLN A 202 6.77 10.19 11.48
C GLN A 202 5.38 9.58 11.28
N GLN A 203 4.31 10.36 11.42
CA GLN A 203 2.93 9.87 11.20
C GLN A 203 2.70 9.45 9.75
N LEU A 204 3.22 10.20 8.79
CA LEU A 204 3.15 9.87 7.36
C LEU A 204 3.96 8.61 7.04
N THR A 205 5.17 8.51 7.60
CA THR A 205 6.01 7.30 7.50
C THR A 205 5.30 6.08 8.07
N ASP A 206 4.67 6.20 9.24
CA ASP A 206 3.92 5.12 9.88
C ASP A 206 2.68 4.71 9.06
N LEU A 207 2.00 5.66 8.40
CA LEU A 207 0.91 5.38 7.46
C LEU A 207 1.40 4.56 6.26
N ILE A 208 2.52 4.95 5.65
CA ILE A 208 3.13 4.23 4.53
C ILE A 208 3.60 2.84 4.97
N ALA A 209 4.28 2.72 6.10
CA ALA A 209 4.71 1.44 6.65
C ALA A 209 3.53 0.47 6.85
N ARG A 210 2.40 0.96 7.38
CA ARG A 210 1.19 0.16 7.53
C ARG A 210 0.61 -0.26 6.18
N LYS A 211 0.51 0.64 5.20
CA LYS A 211 -0.04 0.30 3.88
C LYS A 211 0.82 -0.78 3.22
N TRP A 212 2.13 -0.58 3.17
CA TRP A 212 3.08 -1.51 2.57
C TRP A 212 3.23 -2.82 3.35
N SER A 213 3.05 -2.80 4.67
CA SER A 213 2.90 -4.03 5.47
C SER A 213 1.70 -4.84 5.01
N GLY A 214 0.58 -4.19 4.66
CA GLY A 214 -0.60 -4.85 4.13
C GLY A 214 -0.33 -5.55 2.78
N ILE A 215 0.32 -4.83 1.86
CA ILE A 215 0.75 -5.35 0.55
C ILE A 215 1.65 -6.58 0.73
N ALA A 216 2.73 -6.44 1.51
CA ALA A 216 3.66 -7.53 1.81
C ALA A 216 2.93 -8.72 2.46
N GLY A 217 1.94 -8.44 3.30
CA GLY A 217 1.10 -9.44 3.92
C GLY A 217 0.24 -10.23 2.94
N VAL A 218 -0.34 -9.61 1.90
CA VAL A 218 -1.09 -10.34 0.87
C VAL A 218 -0.18 -11.26 0.06
N LEU A 219 1.08 -10.84 -0.17
CA LEU A 219 2.04 -11.53 -1.04
C LEU A 219 2.99 -12.48 -0.30
N HIS A 220 2.82 -12.67 1.02
CA HIS A 220 3.83 -13.33 1.84
C HIS A 220 3.93 -14.84 1.69
N ASN A 221 2.91 -15.52 1.13
CA ASN A 221 2.81 -16.98 1.15
C ASN A 221 3.38 -17.58 -0.16
N PRO A 222 4.60 -18.13 -0.14
CA PRO A 222 5.23 -18.64 -1.37
C PRO A 222 4.51 -19.86 -1.95
N SER A 223 3.79 -20.62 -1.11
CA SER A 223 3.00 -21.77 -1.58
C SER A 223 1.78 -21.35 -2.41
N LEU A 224 1.26 -20.13 -2.17
CA LEU A 224 0.14 -19.55 -2.92
C LEU A 224 0.64 -18.73 -4.12
N VAL A 225 1.64 -17.87 -3.87
CA VAL A 225 2.18 -16.92 -4.86
C VAL A 225 3.13 -17.61 -5.86
N GLY A 226 3.77 -18.69 -5.44
CA GLY A 226 4.80 -19.42 -6.21
C GLY A 226 6.20 -18.82 -6.10
N TRP A 227 6.36 -17.72 -5.36
CA TRP A 227 7.60 -16.95 -5.15
C TRP A 227 7.65 -16.39 -3.72
N ASP A 228 8.85 -16.31 -3.16
CA ASP A 228 9.15 -15.65 -1.89
C ASP A 228 9.50 -14.18 -2.18
N ILE A 229 8.53 -13.29 -1.97
CA ILE A 229 8.60 -11.87 -2.32
C ILE A 229 8.87 -11.06 -1.06
N THR A 230 10.00 -10.37 -1.04
CA THR A 230 10.32 -9.35 -0.04
C THR A 230 10.05 -7.96 -0.60
N ILE A 231 9.34 -7.10 0.14
CA ILE A 231 9.12 -5.71 -0.24
C ILE A 231 9.83 -4.79 0.74
N LYS A 232 10.57 -3.80 0.21
CA LYS A 232 11.25 -2.78 1.00
C LYS A 232 10.97 -1.38 0.46
N VAL A 233 10.32 -0.53 1.26
CA VAL A 233 10.27 0.91 1.05
C VAL A 233 11.64 1.47 1.45
N VAL A 234 12.37 1.97 0.46
CA VAL A 234 13.76 2.43 0.61
C VAL A 234 13.87 3.96 0.62
N ASN A 235 12.88 4.65 0.07
CA ASN A 235 12.81 6.11 0.03
C ASN A 235 11.36 6.58 0.18
N LEU A 236 11.16 7.65 0.94
CA LEU A 236 9.90 8.35 1.06
C LEU A 236 10.13 9.84 0.80
N GLU A 237 9.54 10.38 -0.26
CA GLU A 237 9.52 11.83 -0.49
C GLU A 237 8.17 12.43 -0.12
N ILE A 238 8.20 13.58 0.55
CA ILE A 238 7.05 14.34 1.04
C ILE A 238 7.08 15.71 0.36
N TRP A 239 6.20 15.92 -0.61
CA TRP A 239 6.17 17.15 -1.39
C TRP A 239 5.20 18.17 -0.79
N HIS A 240 5.66 18.94 0.21
CA HIS A 240 4.93 20.11 0.69
C HIS A 240 4.70 21.11 -0.43
N SER A 241 5.71 21.24 -1.30
CA SER A 241 5.61 21.84 -2.62
C SER A 241 5.94 20.80 -3.69
N ASN A 242 5.03 20.64 -4.65
CA ASN A 242 5.29 19.74 -5.78
C ASN A 242 6.46 20.27 -6.62
N PRO A 243 7.27 19.37 -7.20
CA PRO A 243 8.25 19.75 -8.21
C PRO A 243 7.60 20.53 -9.36
N SER A 244 8.36 21.44 -9.98
CA SER A 244 7.84 22.32 -11.04
C SER A 244 7.32 21.57 -12.27
N TRP A 245 7.85 20.37 -12.52
CA TRP A 245 7.44 19.46 -13.59
C TRP A 245 6.23 18.58 -13.22
N TYR A 246 5.80 18.59 -11.95
CA TYR A 246 4.69 17.78 -11.44
C TYR A 246 3.47 18.64 -11.18
N GLN A 247 2.57 18.71 -12.16
CA GLN A 247 1.30 19.41 -12.04
C GLN A 247 0.25 18.50 -11.39
N ASP A 248 -0.25 18.86 -10.20
CA ASP A 248 -1.24 18.08 -9.45
C ASP A 248 -2.68 18.24 -9.97
N SER A 249 -2.87 18.32 -11.29
CA SER A 249 -4.19 18.30 -11.90
C SER A 249 -4.88 16.95 -11.67
N ILE A 250 -6.11 16.96 -11.18
CA ILE A 250 -6.91 15.72 -11.05
C ILE A 250 -7.38 15.21 -12.42
N LYS A 251 -7.39 16.06 -13.46
CA LYS A 251 -7.96 15.74 -14.79
C LYS A 251 -7.08 14.85 -15.65
N ASP A 252 -5.78 14.85 -15.41
CA ASP A 252 -4.82 14.15 -16.26
C ASP A 252 -3.86 13.31 -15.42
N LEU A 253 -4.41 12.24 -14.85
CA LEU A 253 -3.64 11.28 -14.06
C LEU A 253 -2.57 10.58 -14.91
N GLY A 254 -2.83 10.36 -16.20
CA GLY A 254 -1.90 9.77 -17.16
C GLY A 254 -0.65 10.61 -17.37
N GLN A 255 -0.81 11.91 -17.60
CA GLN A 255 0.33 12.83 -17.73
C GLN A 255 1.13 12.90 -16.43
N ARG A 256 0.47 12.89 -15.26
CA ARG A 256 1.16 12.87 -13.96
C ARG A 256 1.98 11.61 -13.75
N LEU A 257 1.43 10.45 -14.07
CA LEU A 257 2.15 9.17 -14.04
C LEU A 257 3.38 9.23 -14.97
N LYS A 258 3.19 9.65 -16.22
CA LYS A 258 4.25 9.77 -17.21
C LYS A 258 5.38 10.69 -16.74
N MET A 259 5.03 11.87 -16.23
CA MET A 259 6.01 12.84 -15.74
C MET A 259 6.75 12.31 -14.51
N ALA A 260 6.07 11.60 -13.61
CA ALA A 260 6.71 10.95 -12.48
C ALA A 260 7.73 9.89 -12.95
N CYS A 261 7.39 9.03 -13.91
CA CYS A 261 8.34 8.06 -14.44
C CYS A 261 9.55 8.71 -15.10
N ILE A 262 9.34 9.71 -15.94
CA ILE A 262 10.45 10.42 -16.61
C ILE A 262 11.40 11.06 -15.59
N ASN A 263 10.87 11.71 -14.55
CA ASN A 263 11.71 12.42 -13.58
C ASN A 263 12.29 11.51 -12.49
N THR A 264 11.87 10.24 -12.44
CA THR A 264 12.41 9.23 -11.52
C THR A 264 13.33 8.23 -12.21
N MET A 265 13.64 8.37 -13.51
CA MET A 265 14.45 7.38 -14.27
C MET A 265 15.81 7.09 -13.63
N ASN A 266 16.47 8.11 -13.09
CA ASN A 266 17.80 7.97 -12.47
C ASN A 266 17.76 7.40 -11.04
N GLN A 267 16.57 7.12 -10.50
CA GLN A 267 16.44 6.54 -9.18
C GLN A 267 16.73 5.03 -9.22
N PRO A 268 17.33 4.43 -8.17
CA PRO A 268 17.71 3.02 -8.19
C PRO A 268 16.56 2.04 -7.82
N PHE A 269 15.30 2.49 -7.86
CA PHE A 269 14.15 1.71 -7.35
C PHE A 269 13.61 0.71 -8.36
N ASP A 270 13.12 -0.44 -7.91
CA ASP A 270 12.45 -1.38 -8.81
C ASP A 270 11.05 -0.88 -9.19
N TYR A 271 10.39 -0.18 -8.25
CA TYR A 271 9.05 0.40 -8.38
C TYR A 271 8.97 1.82 -7.79
N VAL A 272 8.17 2.68 -8.40
CA VAL A 272 7.85 4.03 -7.93
C VAL A 272 6.35 4.14 -7.64
N SER A 273 5.99 4.44 -6.39
CA SER A 273 4.58 4.66 -5.98
C SER A 273 4.33 6.14 -5.74
N ILE A 274 3.47 6.75 -6.54
CA ILE A 274 3.02 8.13 -6.35
C ILE A 274 1.65 8.13 -5.67
N GLU A 275 1.55 8.79 -4.53
CA GLU A 275 0.33 8.86 -3.73
C GLU A 275 -0.31 10.25 -3.90
N THR A 276 -1.53 10.29 -4.43
CA THR A 276 -2.38 11.49 -4.57
C THR A 276 -3.68 11.35 -3.77
N ALA A 277 -4.47 12.41 -3.68
CA ALA A 277 -5.79 12.35 -3.04
C ALA A 277 -6.94 12.04 -4.00
N ASP A 278 -6.89 12.55 -5.23
CA ASP A 278 -8.02 12.50 -6.14
C ASP A 278 -7.62 12.48 -7.62
N ALA A 279 -8.59 12.18 -8.48
CA ALA A 279 -8.50 12.02 -9.92
C ALA A 279 -9.90 12.17 -10.54
N ASP A 280 -9.95 12.66 -11.77
CA ASP A 280 -11.14 12.80 -12.60
C ASP A 280 -11.01 11.84 -13.80
N PRO A 281 -12.03 11.00 -14.09
CA PRO A 281 -13.29 10.88 -13.36
C PRO A 281 -13.09 10.33 -11.92
N PRO A 282 -13.96 10.69 -10.95
CA PRO A 282 -13.81 10.28 -9.54
C PRO A 282 -13.68 8.77 -9.31
N GLN A 283 -14.17 7.96 -10.24
CA GLN A 283 -14.11 6.50 -10.19
C GLN A 283 -12.71 5.94 -10.47
N ARG A 284 -11.83 6.69 -11.13
CA ARG A 284 -10.46 6.27 -11.38
C ARG A 284 -9.69 6.23 -10.07
N MET A 285 -9.29 5.05 -9.62
CA MET A 285 -8.63 4.88 -8.32
C MET A 285 -7.11 4.92 -8.40
N GLY A 286 -6.56 4.64 -9.58
CA GLY A 286 -5.13 4.67 -9.84
C GLY A 286 -4.84 4.56 -11.33
N LEU A 287 -3.55 4.51 -11.64
CA LEU A 287 -3.04 4.21 -12.96
C LEU A 287 -1.61 3.66 -12.85
N ALA A 288 -1.31 2.59 -13.57
CA ALA A 288 0.03 2.06 -13.71
C ALA A 288 0.27 1.48 -15.11
N TYR A 289 1.54 1.32 -15.45
CA TYR A 289 1.92 0.57 -16.64
C TYR A 289 1.88 -0.94 -16.38
N VAL A 290 1.35 -1.71 -17.32
CA VAL A 290 1.37 -3.18 -17.22
C VAL A 290 2.75 -3.73 -17.53
N GLY A 291 3.36 -4.45 -16.59
CA GLY A 291 4.67 -5.06 -16.76
C GLY A 291 5.84 -4.06 -16.78
N GLY A 292 5.67 -2.89 -16.18
CA GLY A 292 6.68 -1.83 -16.14
C GLY A 292 7.79 -2.03 -15.09
N MET A 293 7.67 -2.98 -14.17
CA MET A 293 8.65 -3.17 -13.07
C MET A 293 10.07 -3.37 -13.64
N CYS A 294 11.08 -2.75 -13.01
CA CYS A 294 12.47 -2.67 -13.52
C CYS A 294 12.71 -1.80 -14.76
N SER A 295 11.69 -1.26 -15.43
CA SER A 295 11.89 -0.35 -16.57
C SER A 295 11.87 1.10 -16.10
N HIS A 296 12.96 1.84 -16.27
CA HIS A 296 13.07 3.22 -15.79
C HIS A 296 11.94 4.14 -16.24
N ARG A 297 11.40 3.92 -17.45
CA ARG A 297 10.34 4.75 -18.06
C ARG A 297 8.91 4.31 -17.71
N SER A 298 8.72 3.12 -17.13
CA SER A 298 7.38 2.57 -16.88
C SER A 298 7.21 1.87 -15.52
N ARG A 299 8.21 1.86 -14.64
CA ARG A 299 8.17 1.24 -13.30
C ARG A 299 7.31 1.98 -12.26
N CYS A 300 6.38 2.82 -12.66
CA CYS A 300 5.60 3.64 -11.73
C CYS A 300 4.12 3.30 -11.75
N GLY A 301 3.48 3.58 -10.61
CA GLY A 301 2.03 3.70 -10.48
C GLY A 301 1.68 4.96 -9.70
N ILE A 302 0.48 5.48 -9.94
CA ILE A 302 -0.10 6.60 -9.20
C ILE A 302 -1.46 6.20 -8.64
N THR A 303 -1.71 6.44 -7.36
CA THR A 303 -2.92 5.99 -6.67
C THR A 303 -3.62 7.13 -5.96
N LYS A 304 -4.95 7.03 -5.82
CA LYS A 304 -5.71 7.75 -4.78
C LYS A 304 -5.34 7.18 -3.41
N GLY A 305 -4.13 7.49 -2.97
CA GLY A 305 -3.49 6.89 -1.80
C GLY A 305 -3.89 7.48 -0.46
N ALA A 306 -4.63 8.60 -0.42
CA ALA A 306 -4.99 9.32 0.80
C ALA A 306 -6.05 8.61 1.69
N TYR A 307 -6.04 7.28 1.70
CA TYR A 307 -6.83 6.40 2.57
C TYR A 307 -5.92 5.62 3.53
N THR A 308 -6.53 4.98 4.53
CA THR A 308 -5.81 4.12 5.48
C THR A 308 -5.58 2.69 4.96
N HIS A 309 -6.32 2.26 3.95
CA HIS A 309 -6.16 0.96 3.28
C HIS A 309 -5.10 1.02 2.16
N PHE A 310 -4.70 -0.15 1.65
CA PHE A 310 -3.61 -0.31 0.68
C PHE A 310 -4.04 -0.92 -0.68
N ARG A 311 -5.35 -1.01 -0.92
CA ARG A 311 -5.92 -1.77 -2.04
C ARG A 311 -5.43 -1.27 -3.40
N PHE A 312 -5.45 0.04 -3.60
CA PHE A 312 -5.10 0.64 -4.89
C PHE A 312 -3.60 0.50 -5.16
N GLU A 313 -2.76 0.63 -4.14
CA GLU A 313 -1.33 0.44 -4.24
C GLU A 313 -0.98 -1.01 -4.62
N LEU A 314 -1.69 -1.98 -4.02
CA LEU A 314 -1.54 -3.40 -4.39
C LEU A 314 -2.00 -3.65 -5.83
N HIS A 315 -3.11 -3.05 -6.27
CA HIS A 315 -3.64 -3.19 -7.61
C HIS A 315 -2.69 -2.62 -8.68
N GLU A 316 -2.25 -1.37 -8.50
CA GLU A 316 -1.36 -0.69 -9.44
C GLU A 316 0.04 -1.35 -9.49
N MET A 317 0.56 -1.78 -8.34
CA MET A 317 1.79 -2.59 -8.32
C MET A 317 1.58 -3.94 -9.03
N GLY A 318 0.39 -4.53 -8.91
CA GLY A 318 -0.02 -5.74 -9.63
C GLY A 318 0.04 -5.56 -11.14
N HIS A 319 -0.45 -4.43 -11.67
CA HIS A 319 -0.25 -4.05 -13.06
C HIS A 319 1.23 -3.97 -13.41
N ASN A 320 2.04 -3.29 -12.61
CA ASN A 320 3.47 -3.16 -12.88
C ASN A 320 4.23 -4.50 -12.87
N LEU A 321 3.71 -5.49 -12.13
CA LEU A 321 4.13 -6.90 -12.10
C LEU A 321 3.51 -7.76 -13.23
N GLY A 322 2.86 -7.15 -14.21
CA GLY A 322 2.35 -7.81 -15.41
C GLY A 322 0.93 -8.36 -15.33
N LEU A 323 0.19 -8.13 -14.24
CA LEU A 323 -1.21 -8.53 -14.18
C LEU A 323 -2.10 -7.56 -14.94
N LYS A 324 -3.13 -8.09 -15.59
CA LYS A 324 -4.27 -7.30 -16.08
C LYS A 324 -5.43 -7.44 -15.08
N HIS A 325 -6.57 -6.81 -15.35
CA HIS A 325 -7.76 -7.03 -14.51
C HIS A 325 -8.18 -8.51 -14.52
N ASP A 326 -8.88 -8.95 -13.46
CA ASP A 326 -9.33 -10.34 -13.29
C ASP A 326 -10.07 -10.90 -14.51
N ASP A 327 -10.90 -10.10 -15.15
CA ASP A 327 -11.70 -10.46 -16.33
C ASP A 327 -10.90 -10.48 -17.63
N GLN A 328 -9.70 -9.91 -17.63
CA GLN A 328 -8.77 -9.89 -18.76
C GLN A 328 -7.70 -10.99 -18.68
N ILE A 329 -7.59 -11.68 -17.53
CA ILE A 329 -6.69 -12.82 -17.37
C ILE A 329 -7.47 -14.10 -17.67
N SER A 330 -7.15 -14.76 -18.79
CA SER A 330 -7.86 -15.95 -19.26
C SER A 330 -8.00 -17.06 -18.21
N GLN A 331 -7.00 -17.23 -17.34
CA GLN A 331 -7.00 -18.26 -16.29
C GLN A 331 -7.77 -17.84 -15.02
N CYS A 332 -8.22 -16.58 -14.92
CA CYS A 332 -8.93 -16.02 -13.78
C CYS A 332 -10.46 -16.01 -13.95
N SER A 333 -11.00 -16.70 -14.97
CA SER A 333 -12.45 -16.81 -15.22
C SER A 333 -13.21 -17.27 -13.98
N GLY A 334 -14.34 -16.64 -13.66
CA GLY A 334 -15.21 -17.02 -12.55
C GLY A 334 -15.79 -15.82 -11.78
N THR A 335 -16.56 -16.12 -10.74
CA THR A 335 -17.15 -15.10 -9.85
C THR A 335 -16.20 -14.65 -8.75
N GLU A 336 -15.14 -15.40 -8.47
CA GLU A 336 -14.12 -15.03 -7.48
C GLU A 336 -13.38 -13.77 -7.91
N LYS A 337 -13.07 -12.92 -6.93
CA LYS A 337 -12.43 -11.62 -7.12
C LYS A 337 -11.16 -11.56 -6.30
N GLY A 338 -10.09 -11.07 -6.89
CA GLY A 338 -8.83 -10.80 -6.17
C GLY A 338 -8.49 -9.32 -6.21
N PHE A 339 -7.25 -9.00 -5.82
CA PHE A 339 -6.82 -7.61 -5.79
C PHE A 339 -6.80 -6.94 -7.17
N MET A 340 -6.67 -7.70 -8.26
CA MET A 340 -6.79 -7.15 -9.62
C MET A 340 -8.23 -6.87 -10.05
N SER A 341 -9.22 -7.06 -9.18
CA SER A 341 -10.58 -6.58 -9.42
C SER A 341 -10.91 -5.27 -8.69
N ASN A 342 -9.99 -4.73 -7.89
CA ASN A 342 -10.24 -3.61 -6.97
C ASN A 342 -11.38 -3.85 -5.95
N VAL A 343 -11.79 -5.09 -5.70
CA VAL A 343 -12.85 -5.43 -4.72
C VAL A 343 -12.28 -6.09 -3.48
N GLU A 344 -11.43 -7.11 -3.64
CA GLU A 344 -10.87 -7.88 -2.53
C GLU A 344 -9.36 -7.68 -2.40
N ASN A 345 -8.81 -7.76 -1.19
CA ASN A 345 -7.36 -7.72 -0.98
C ASN A 345 -6.78 -9.14 -0.89
N VAL A 346 -7.10 -9.97 -1.88
CA VAL A 346 -6.78 -11.41 -1.88
C VAL A 346 -6.01 -11.78 -3.14
N PHE A 347 -4.95 -12.56 -2.97
CA PHE A 347 -4.20 -13.14 -4.08
C PHE A 347 -4.96 -14.34 -4.65
N ARG A 348 -5.18 -14.37 -5.97
CA ARG A 348 -5.80 -15.51 -6.64
C ARG A 348 -4.76 -16.44 -7.26
N PRO A 349 -4.91 -17.77 -7.18
CA PRO A 349 -3.97 -18.72 -7.78
C PRO A 349 -3.71 -18.51 -9.28
N CYS A 350 -4.67 -17.93 -10.01
CA CYS A 350 -4.52 -17.63 -11.43
C CYS A 350 -3.43 -16.58 -11.71
N TYR A 351 -3.14 -15.68 -10.75
CA TYR A 351 -2.05 -14.70 -10.86
C TYR A 351 -0.67 -15.35 -10.86
N ALA A 352 -0.50 -16.47 -10.14
CA ALA A 352 0.79 -17.12 -9.94
C ALA A 352 1.43 -17.57 -11.26
N LYS A 353 0.64 -17.99 -12.25
CA LYS A 353 1.15 -18.37 -13.59
C LYS A 353 1.68 -17.17 -14.36
N VAL A 354 0.97 -16.04 -14.32
CA VAL A 354 1.40 -14.79 -14.97
C VAL A 354 2.70 -14.31 -14.33
N TRP A 355 2.77 -14.32 -13.00
CA TRP A 355 3.96 -13.91 -12.26
C TRP A 355 5.15 -14.85 -12.43
N ASP A 356 4.97 -16.17 -12.48
CA ASP A 356 6.09 -17.09 -12.75
C ASP A 356 6.73 -16.82 -14.11
N SER A 357 5.92 -16.53 -15.15
CA SER A 357 6.45 -16.11 -16.45
C SER A 357 7.14 -14.74 -16.36
N PHE A 358 6.52 -13.78 -15.69
CA PHE A 358 7.04 -12.41 -15.57
C PHE A 358 8.40 -12.38 -14.85
N PHE A 359 8.53 -13.04 -13.70
CA PHE A 359 9.76 -13.04 -12.90
C PHE A 359 10.91 -13.82 -13.53
N ARG A 360 10.63 -14.71 -14.49
CA ARG A 360 11.65 -15.43 -15.26
C ARG A 360 12.16 -14.68 -16.47
N ASP A 361 11.50 -13.58 -16.86
CA ASP A 361 11.98 -12.72 -17.93
C ASP A 361 13.30 -12.06 -17.51
N SER A 362 14.32 -12.20 -18.35
CA SER A 362 15.64 -11.57 -18.17
C SER A 362 15.58 -10.05 -17.95
N LYS A 363 14.53 -9.37 -18.45
CA LYS A 363 14.29 -7.94 -18.24
C LYS A 363 13.94 -7.59 -16.79
N ARG A 364 13.68 -8.57 -15.92
CA ARG A 364 13.34 -8.38 -14.50
C ARG A 364 14.49 -8.71 -13.55
N SER A 365 15.72 -8.67 -14.06
CA SER A 365 16.94 -8.93 -13.29
C SER A 365 17.09 -8.03 -12.05
N CYS A 366 16.53 -6.80 -12.09
CA CYS A 366 16.59 -5.85 -10.97
C CYS A 366 16.04 -6.46 -9.66
N LEU A 367 14.97 -7.27 -9.73
CA LEU A 367 14.32 -7.90 -8.56
C LEU A 367 15.23 -8.91 -7.82
N PHE A 368 16.30 -9.34 -8.49
CA PHE A 368 17.26 -10.31 -7.98
C PHE A 368 18.55 -9.66 -7.49
N GLN A 369 18.63 -8.34 -7.52
CA GLN A 369 19.75 -7.55 -7.03
C GLN A 369 19.32 -6.73 -5.81
N ASP A 370 20.29 -6.30 -5.00
CA ASP A 370 20.06 -5.24 -4.01
C ASP A 370 20.55 -3.95 -4.66
N ASN A 371 19.62 -3.18 -5.22
CA ASN A 371 19.92 -2.07 -6.12
C ASN A 371 20.20 -0.78 -5.38
N VAL A 372 19.62 -0.63 -4.18
CA VAL A 372 19.58 0.65 -3.47
C VAL A 372 20.60 0.70 -2.35
N ASP A 373 21.72 1.37 -2.62
CA ASP A 373 22.54 1.96 -1.55
C ASP A 373 21.91 3.30 -1.15
N THR A 374 21.24 3.32 0.01
CA THR A 374 20.52 4.49 0.50
C THR A 374 21.43 5.68 0.86
N GLN A 375 22.74 5.48 0.89
CA GLN A 375 23.72 6.54 1.19
C GLN A 375 24.03 7.43 -0.02
N HIS A 376 23.74 7.01 -1.27
CA HIS A 376 24.36 7.60 -2.47
C HIS A 376 23.43 8.09 -3.59
N PHE A 377 22.10 7.99 -3.49
CA PHE A 377 21.20 8.49 -4.56
C PHE A 377 20.68 9.90 -4.27
N ASN A 378 20.50 10.75 -5.29
CA ASN A 378 20.05 12.14 -5.08
C ASN A 378 18.50 12.24 -5.09
N PRO A 379 17.89 13.10 -4.25
CA PRO A 379 16.48 13.47 -4.42
C PRO A 379 16.17 13.96 -5.83
N ILE A 380 14.92 13.84 -6.27
CA ILE A 380 14.54 14.37 -7.58
C ILE A 380 14.66 15.89 -7.59
N GLY A 381 15.18 16.44 -8.69
CA GLY A 381 15.37 17.87 -8.94
C GLY A 381 14.09 18.68 -9.05
#